data_AF-A0A1G3AK07-F1
#
_entry.id   AF-A0A1G3AK07-F1
#
_cell.length_a   1.000
_cell.length_b   1.000
_cell.length_c   1.000
_cell.angle_alpha   90.00
_cell.angle_beta   90.00
_cell.angle_gamma   90.00
#
_symmetry.space_group_name_H-M   'P 1'
#
loop_
_entity.id
_entity.type
_entity.pdbx_description
1 polymer ?
#
loop_
_entity_poly.entity_id
_entity_poly.type
_entity_poly.pdbx_seq_one_letter_code
_entity_poly.pdbx_strand_id
1 'polypeptide(L)'
;MNDVVLTQLKVVVERAVRPVRASLVRKRRMREELLGHLVAIYDEEAGRLGEGPAALEQARQRFGDPRALTKELQAAVPQWDRLRRIIDKQRLEPRESLLHLAGKCVFFMFGALVVTMLLMLPVLWIRGRLHEIGMILHIVLVMGTVMAAFSFVSVLMADRLGRALFGPESERSLRRAVRYSLASLPLFPAMTLLMHWGLLGSFASSFVYLLPACCIAPASPLLFILLAHQGAEEMRHEEEWAELEIEQ
;
A
#
# COMPACT_ATOMS: atom_id res chain seq x y z
N MET A 1 7.24 9.74 -29.87
CA MET A 1 8.24 10.26 -28.93
C MET A 1 9.23 9.16 -28.58
N ASN A 2 10.53 9.44 -28.64
CA ASN A 2 11.61 8.48 -28.39
C ASN A 2 11.75 8.20 -26.87
N ASP A 3 12.07 6.96 -26.47
CA ASP A 3 12.19 6.56 -25.06
C ASP A 3 13.25 7.38 -24.30
N VAL A 4 14.31 7.78 -24.99
CA VAL A 4 15.36 8.68 -24.46
C VAL A 4 14.78 10.04 -24.09
N VAL A 5 13.93 10.61 -24.95
CA VAL A 5 13.28 11.91 -24.70
C VAL A 5 12.33 11.79 -23.51
N LEU A 6 11.48 10.75 -23.49
CA LEU A 6 10.55 10.51 -22.38
C LEU A 6 11.29 10.38 -21.03
N THR A 7 12.45 9.72 -21.02
CA THR A 7 13.29 9.58 -19.83
C THR A 7 13.81 10.93 -19.34
N GLN A 8 14.27 11.78 -20.26
CA GLN A 8 14.72 13.14 -19.93
C GLN A 8 13.57 14.00 -19.36
N LEU A 9 12.36 13.90 -19.92
CA LEU A 9 11.18 14.58 -19.38
C LEU A 9 10.85 14.10 -17.95
N LYS A 10 10.92 12.78 -17.70
CA LYS A 10 10.73 12.21 -16.35
C LYS A 10 11.76 12.75 -15.36
N VAL A 11 13.02 12.89 -15.75
CA VAL A 11 14.09 13.47 -14.88
C VAL A 11 13.74 14.90 -14.47
N VAL A 12 13.22 15.72 -15.38
CA VAL A 12 12.81 17.11 -15.08
C VAL A 12 11.67 17.13 -14.06
N VAL A 13 10.66 16.28 -14.23
CA VAL A 13 9.53 16.17 -13.29
C VAL A 13 9.99 15.64 -11.94
N GLU A 14 10.82 14.60 -11.90
CA GLU A 14 11.27 13.99 -10.65
C GLU A 14 12.16 14.96 -9.84
N ARG A 15 12.94 15.83 -10.50
CA ARG A 15 13.67 16.92 -9.82
C ARG A 15 12.76 17.84 -9.01
N ALA A 16 11.54 18.13 -9.50
CA ALA A 16 10.58 18.95 -8.78
C ALA A 16 9.78 18.17 -7.72
N VAL A 17 9.40 16.91 -8.00
CA VAL A 17 8.49 16.15 -7.13
C VAL A 17 9.23 15.39 -6.02
N ARG A 18 10.44 14.87 -6.27
CA ARG A 18 11.23 14.10 -5.28
C ARG A 18 11.42 14.82 -3.95
N PRO A 19 11.74 16.14 -3.87
CA PRO A 19 11.88 16.84 -2.60
C PRO A 19 10.55 17.11 -1.86
N VAL A 20 9.39 16.98 -2.53
CA VAL A 20 8.08 17.27 -1.92
C VAL A 20 7.75 16.26 -0.82
N ARG A 21 7.37 16.77 0.35
CA ARG A 21 6.98 16.00 1.53
C ARG A 21 5.47 15.65 1.50
N ALA A 22 5.08 14.85 0.53
CA ALA A 22 3.71 14.34 0.35
C ALA A 22 3.63 12.81 0.50
N SER A 23 2.40 12.28 0.56
CA SER A 23 2.10 10.84 0.45
C SER A 23 2.56 10.25 -0.90
N LEU A 24 2.88 8.95 -0.96
CA LEU A 24 3.32 8.27 -2.18
C LEU A 24 2.28 8.40 -3.28
N VAL A 25 0.99 8.20 -2.94
CA VAL A 25 -0.14 8.36 -3.86
C VAL A 25 -0.20 9.77 -4.43
N ARG A 26 0.03 10.81 -3.60
CA ARG A 26 0.02 12.19 -4.08
C ARG A 26 1.24 12.52 -4.92
N LYS A 27 2.43 12.00 -4.58
CA LYS A 27 3.64 12.17 -5.40
C LYS A 27 3.50 11.50 -6.76
N ARG A 28 2.91 10.30 -6.80
CA ARG A 28 2.54 9.61 -8.04
C ARG A 28 1.63 10.48 -8.91
N ARG A 29 0.53 10.97 -8.33
CA ARG A 29 -0.39 11.85 -9.06
C ARG A 29 0.29 13.13 -9.57
N MET A 30 1.13 13.76 -8.75
CA MET A 30 1.91 14.94 -9.16
C MET A 30 2.86 14.61 -10.32
N ARG A 31 3.54 13.46 -10.30
CA ARG A 31 4.40 13.02 -11.40
C ARG A 31 3.61 12.80 -12.68
N GLU A 32 2.49 12.10 -12.61
CA GLU A 32 1.63 11.81 -13.77
C GLU A 32 1.07 13.10 -14.39
N GLU A 33 0.54 14.02 -13.56
CA GLU A 33 0.00 15.31 -14.02
C GLU A 33 1.09 16.20 -14.64
N LEU A 34 2.24 16.35 -13.96
CA LEU A 34 3.35 17.19 -14.46
C LEU A 34 4.01 16.60 -15.71
N LEU A 35 4.17 15.27 -15.77
CA LEU A 35 4.69 14.61 -16.97
C LEU A 35 3.73 14.82 -18.14
N GLY A 36 2.41 14.70 -17.93
CA GLY A 36 1.41 15.00 -18.96
C GLY A 36 1.53 16.42 -19.50
N HIS A 37 1.68 17.42 -18.63
CA HIS A 37 1.88 18.82 -19.04
C HIS A 37 3.20 19.02 -19.79
N LEU A 38 4.28 18.43 -19.31
CA LEU A 38 5.60 18.57 -19.93
C LEU A 38 5.67 17.88 -21.30
N VAL A 39 5.01 16.73 -21.46
CA VAL A 39 4.87 16.05 -22.76
C VAL A 39 4.05 16.90 -23.73
N ALA A 40 2.94 17.50 -23.29
CA ALA A 40 2.15 18.40 -24.14
C ALA A 40 2.96 19.61 -24.62
N ILE A 41 3.76 20.22 -23.73
CA ILE A 41 4.66 21.32 -24.11
C ILE A 41 5.71 20.83 -25.12
N TYR A 42 6.29 19.64 -24.89
CA TYR A 42 7.26 19.07 -25.83
C TYR A 42 6.65 18.85 -27.21
N ASP A 43 5.44 18.29 -27.30
CA ASP A 43 4.77 18.04 -28.58
C ASP A 43 4.48 19.35 -29.33
N GLU A 44 4.11 20.43 -28.62
CA GLU A 44 3.97 21.77 -29.19
C GLU A 44 5.29 22.29 -29.77
N GLU A 45 6.38 22.19 -29.01
CA GLU A 45 7.69 22.71 -29.45
C GLU A 45 8.33 21.81 -30.52
N ALA A 46 8.08 20.50 -30.50
CA ALA A 46 8.50 19.57 -31.54
C ALA A 46 7.80 19.87 -32.88
N GLY A 47 6.52 20.26 -32.83
CA GLY A 47 5.80 20.75 -34.01
C GLY A 47 6.36 22.05 -34.60
N ARG A 48 7.05 22.86 -33.79
CA ARG A 48 7.62 24.16 -34.20
C ARG A 48 9.08 24.09 -34.62
N LEU A 49 9.91 23.36 -33.87
CA LEU A 49 11.37 23.32 -33.99
C LEU A 49 11.88 22.01 -34.58
N GLY A 50 10.99 21.04 -34.82
CA GLY A 50 11.31 19.67 -35.19
C GLY A 50 11.58 18.77 -33.98
N GLU A 51 11.45 17.46 -34.17
CA GLU A 51 11.78 16.47 -33.13
C GLU A 51 13.29 16.49 -32.83
N GLY A 52 13.67 16.88 -31.61
CA GLY A 52 15.08 16.90 -31.25
C GLY A 52 15.38 17.52 -29.87
N PRO A 53 16.69 17.64 -29.54
CA PRO A 53 17.15 18.21 -28.28
C PRO A 53 16.78 19.70 -28.12
N ALA A 54 16.59 20.42 -29.23
CA ALA A 54 16.13 21.81 -29.20
C ALA A 54 14.70 21.95 -28.66
N ALA A 55 13.77 21.09 -29.10
CA ALA A 55 12.40 21.06 -28.57
C ALA A 55 12.37 20.68 -27.08
N LEU A 56 13.25 19.77 -26.65
CA LEU A 56 13.39 19.36 -25.25
C LEU A 56 13.86 20.53 -24.36
N GLU A 57 14.88 21.27 -24.80
CA GLU A 57 15.40 22.41 -24.06
C GLU A 57 14.38 23.56 -23.98
N GLN A 58 13.69 23.84 -25.09
CA GLN A 58 12.60 24.83 -25.15
C GLN A 58 11.45 24.43 -24.20
N ALA A 59 11.07 23.15 -24.18
CA ALA A 59 10.04 22.63 -23.29
C ALA A 59 10.45 22.75 -21.82
N ARG A 60 11.72 22.46 -21.49
CA ARG A 60 12.28 22.64 -20.15
C ARG A 60 12.26 24.10 -19.71
N GLN A 61 12.64 25.03 -20.58
CA GLN A 61 12.61 26.47 -20.28
C GLN A 61 11.17 26.95 -20.01
N ARG A 62 10.20 26.48 -20.80
CA ARG A 62 8.79 26.82 -20.64
C ARG A 62 8.14 26.15 -19.42
N PHE A 63 8.62 24.98 -19.02
CA PHE A 63 8.23 24.30 -17.79
C PHE A 63 8.73 25.03 -16.53
N GLY A 64 9.85 25.74 -16.63
CA GLY A 64 10.37 26.63 -15.59
C GLY A 64 11.33 25.97 -14.61
N ASP A 65 11.65 26.70 -13.52
CA ASP A 65 12.61 26.24 -12.50
C ASP A 65 11.98 25.16 -11.59
N PRO A 66 12.55 23.93 -11.54
CA PRO A 66 12.10 22.86 -10.66
C PRO A 66 12.03 23.25 -9.19
N ARG A 67 12.89 24.18 -8.73
CA ARG A 67 12.90 24.64 -7.32
C ARG A 67 11.70 25.52 -7.01
N ALA A 68 11.30 26.38 -7.94
CA ALA A 68 10.09 27.19 -7.82
C ALA A 68 8.85 26.28 -7.77
N LEU A 69 8.77 25.32 -8.71
CA LEU A 69 7.68 24.35 -8.78
C LEU A 69 7.59 23.50 -7.51
N THR A 70 8.72 23.08 -6.95
CA THR A 70 8.76 22.36 -5.66
C THR A 70 8.08 23.15 -4.54
N LYS A 71 8.31 24.47 -4.45
CA LYS A 71 7.72 25.32 -3.41
C LYS A 71 6.21 25.40 -3.56
N GLU A 72 5.72 25.58 -4.78
CA GLU A 72 4.29 25.62 -5.08
C GLU A 72 3.61 24.28 -4.78
N LEU A 73 4.20 23.17 -5.24
CA LEU A 73 3.72 21.83 -4.95
C LEU A 73 3.68 21.57 -3.44
N GLN A 74 4.72 21.97 -2.71
CA GLN A 74 4.80 21.80 -1.27
C GLN A 74 3.76 22.63 -0.51
N ALA A 75 3.42 23.83 -1.01
CA ALA A 75 2.36 24.66 -0.47
C ALA A 75 0.96 24.07 -0.72
N ALA A 76 0.79 23.36 -1.84
CA ALA A 76 -0.45 22.67 -2.19
C ALA A 76 -0.69 21.36 -1.40
N VAL A 77 0.28 20.88 -0.60
CA VAL A 77 0.12 19.67 0.22
C VAL A 77 -0.71 19.96 1.47
N PRO A 78 -1.88 19.32 1.66
CA PRO A 78 -2.67 19.46 2.87
C PRO A 78 -1.90 18.94 4.10
N GLN A 79 -2.10 19.55 5.27
CA GLN A 79 -1.43 19.11 6.50
C GLN A 79 -1.79 17.67 6.90
N TRP A 80 -3.03 17.22 6.61
CA TRP A 80 -3.47 15.83 6.86
C TRP A 80 -2.71 14.80 5.99
N ASP A 81 -2.12 15.23 4.87
CA ASP A 81 -1.31 14.35 4.02
C ASP A 81 0.00 13.93 4.72
N ARG A 82 0.42 14.65 5.78
CA ARG A 82 1.54 14.23 6.63
C ARG A 82 1.24 12.95 7.40
N LEU A 83 0.00 12.75 7.86
CA LEU A 83 -0.43 11.51 8.51
C LEU A 83 -0.44 10.37 7.50
N ARG A 84 -0.94 10.62 6.29
CA ARG A 84 -0.87 9.64 5.19
C ARG A 84 0.57 9.27 4.85
N ARG A 85 1.49 10.23 4.81
CA ARG A 85 2.92 9.96 4.63
C ARG A 85 3.50 9.04 5.71
N ILE A 86 3.06 9.17 6.97
CA ILE A 86 3.47 8.26 8.05
C ILE A 86 2.91 6.85 7.82
N ILE A 87 1.70 6.74 7.28
CA ILE A 87 1.09 5.46 6.89
C ILE A 87 1.81 4.86 5.67
N ASP A 88 2.16 5.68 4.68
CA ASP A 88 2.87 5.24 3.48
C ASP A 88 4.30 4.76 3.78
N LYS A 89 4.98 5.36 4.77
CA LYS A 89 6.24 4.84 5.31
C LYS A 89 6.13 3.44 5.93
N GLN A 90 4.91 2.94 6.12
CA GLN A 90 4.66 1.58 6.61
C GLN A 90 4.39 0.61 5.46
N ARG A 91 4.20 1.09 4.23
CA ARG A 91 4.15 0.24 3.03
C ARG A 91 5.56 -0.20 2.66
N LEU A 92 5.64 -1.34 1.96
CA LEU A 92 6.87 -2.02 1.57
C LEU A 92 7.94 -1.03 1.08
N GLU A 93 9.05 -0.90 1.79
CA GLU A 93 10.29 -0.52 1.14
C GLU A 93 10.83 -1.75 0.39
N PRO A 94 11.34 -1.61 -0.86
CA PRO A 94 11.74 -2.75 -1.72
C PRO A 94 12.76 -3.73 -1.12
N ARG A 95 13.38 -3.39 0.02
CA ARG A 95 14.43 -4.17 0.70
C ARG A 95 14.10 -4.54 2.15
N GLU A 96 12.94 -4.18 2.68
CA GLU A 96 12.61 -4.52 4.06
C GLU A 96 12.31 -6.02 4.23
N SER A 97 12.77 -6.59 5.34
CA SER A 97 12.47 -8.00 5.65
C SER A 97 10.98 -8.19 5.94
N LEU A 98 10.39 -9.27 5.41
CA LEU A 98 8.97 -9.60 5.58
C LEU A 98 8.53 -9.65 7.06
N LEU A 99 9.44 -10.06 7.95
CA LEU A 99 9.21 -10.08 9.40
C LEU A 99 9.07 -8.68 10.00
N HIS A 100 9.82 -7.71 9.46
CA HIS A 100 9.74 -6.33 9.93
C HIS A 100 8.42 -5.67 9.52
N LEU A 101 7.98 -5.89 8.27
CA LEU A 101 6.67 -5.43 7.80
C LEU A 101 5.52 -6.04 8.59
N ALA A 102 5.60 -7.34 8.84
CA ALA A 102 4.58 -8.04 9.60
C ALA A 102 4.58 -7.59 11.08
N GLY A 103 5.75 -7.29 11.65
CA GLY A 103 5.89 -6.65 12.96
C GLY A 103 5.26 -5.25 13.02
N LYS A 104 5.43 -4.42 11.99
CA LYS A 104 4.76 -3.11 11.88
C LYS A 104 3.24 -3.28 11.88
N CYS A 105 2.70 -4.22 11.10
CA CYS A 105 1.26 -4.49 11.06
C CYS A 105 0.70 -4.87 12.45
N VAL A 106 1.40 -5.76 13.17
CA VAL A 106 1.02 -6.15 14.54
C VAL A 106 1.07 -4.95 15.49
N PHE A 107 2.12 -4.12 15.41
CA PHE A 107 2.25 -2.92 16.24
C PHE A 107 1.10 -1.92 16.02
N PHE A 108 0.72 -1.65 14.76
CA PHE A 108 -0.40 -0.75 14.46
C PHE A 108 -1.74 -1.31 14.92
N MET A 109 -1.98 -2.61 14.72
CA MET A 109 -3.19 -3.26 15.19
C MET A 109 -3.30 -3.20 16.72
N PHE A 110 -2.21 -3.44 17.43
CA PHE A 110 -2.16 -3.32 18.89
C PHE A 110 -2.33 -1.87 19.35
N GLY A 111 -1.72 -0.90 18.66
CA GLY A 111 -1.91 0.52 18.92
C GLY A 111 -3.38 0.95 18.75
N ALA A 112 -4.02 0.54 17.64
CA ALA A 112 -5.44 0.81 17.39
C ALA A 112 -6.35 0.18 18.45
N LEU A 113 -6.00 -1.01 18.94
CA LEU A 113 -6.68 -1.68 20.04
C LEU A 113 -6.61 -0.88 21.34
N VAL A 114 -5.42 -0.39 21.72
CA VAL A 114 -5.24 0.46 22.91
C VAL A 114 -6.02 1.76 22.76
N VAL A 115 -5.98 2.41 21.59
CA VAL A 115 -6.75 3.64 21.34
C VAL A 115 -8.25 3.39 21.46
N THR A 116 -8.76 2.30 20.89
CA THR A 116 -10.18 1.93 20.98
C THR A 116 -10.60 1.69 22.43
N MET A 117 -9.74 1.05 23.23
CA MET A 117 -9.96 0.88 24.68
C MET A 117 -10.05 2.23 25.40
N LEU A 118 -9.08 3.13 25.15
CA LEU A 118 -9.06 4.45 25.78
C LEU A 118 -10.30 5.29 25.41
N LEU A 119 -10.80 5.17 24.19
CA LEU A 119 -12.02 5.86 23.74
C LEU A 119 -13.31 5.26 24.33
N MET A 120 -13.32 3.95 24.62
CA MET A 120 -14.49 3.29 25.23
C MET A 120 -14.61 3.55 26.73
N LEU A 121 -13.51 3.80 27.45
CA LEU A 121 -13.51 3.99 28.90
C LEU A 121 -14.45 5.13 29.39
N PRO A 122 -14.44 6.34 28.81
CA PRO A 122 -15.38 7.40 29.18
C PRO A 122 -16.83 7.02 28.93
N VAL A 123 -17.12 6.32 27.83
CA VAL A 123 -18.47 5.88 27.45
C VAL A 123 -19.03 4.89 28.47
N LEU A 124 -18.20 3.93 28.90
CA LEU A 124 -18.57 2.94 29.91
C LEU A 124 -18.76 3.56 31.29
N TRP A 125 -17.93 4.56 31.63
CA TRP A 125 -18.05 5.31 32.87
C TRP A 125 -19.36 6.10 32.94
N ILE A 126 -19.68 6.88 31.90
CA ILE A 126 -20.92 7.65 31.80
C ILE A 126 -22.16 6.74 31.88
N ARG A 127 -22.10 5.54 31.28
CA ARG A 127 -23.20 4.57 31.29
C ARG A 127 -23.29 3.73 32.58
N GLY A 128 -22.34 3.86 33.51
CA GLY A 128 -22.29 3.03 34.71
C GLY A 128 -22.06 1.53 34.44
N ARG A 129 -21.60 1.15 33.24
CA ARG A 129 -21.37 -0.25 32.83
C ARG A 129 -19.92 -0.70 33.02
N LEU A 130 -19.26 -0.20 34.06
CA LEU A 130 -17.85 -0.56 34.35
C LEU A 130 -17.66 -2.06 34.61
N HIS A 131 -18.70 -2.77 35.06
CA HIS A 131 -18.65 -4.22 35.25
C HIS A 131 -18.44 -5.02 33.95
N GLU A 132 -18.72 -4.42 32.78
CA GLU A 132 -18.55 -5.07 31.46
C GLU A 132 -17.15 -4.88 30.86
N ILE A 133 -16.27 -4.14 31.53
CA ILE A 133 -14.91 -3.88 31.04
C ILE A 133 -14.18 -5.19 30.74
N GLY A 134 -14.33 -6.22 31.58
CA GLY A 134 -13.71 -7.53 31.36
C GLY A 134 -14.17 -8.19 30.07
N MET A 135 -15.47 -8.14 29.77
CA MET A 135 -16.03 -8.70 28.53
C MET A 135 -15.55 -7.91 27.30
N ILE A 136 -15.58 -6.58 27.37
CA ILE A 136 -15.14 -5.71 26.26
C ILE A 136 -13.64 -5.90 26.00
N LEU A 137 -12.83 -5.96 27.06
CA LEU A 137 -11.40 -6.26 26.97
C LEU A 137 -11.15 -7.60 26.31
N HIS A 138 -11.89 -8.65 26.71
CA HIS A 138 -11.80 -9.98 26.10
C HIS A 138 -12.15 -9.96 24.60
N ILE A 139 -13.28 -9.35 24.23
CA ILE A 139 -13.72 -9.23 22.83
C ILE A 139 -12.65 -8.54 21.98
N VAL A 140 -12.14 -7.42 22.48
CA VAL A 140 -11.15 -6.61 21.76
C VAL A 140 -9.82 -7.33 21.67
N LEU A 141 -9.36 -8.01 22.73
CA LEU A 141 -8.15 -8.83 22.71
C LEU A 141 -8.26 -9.95 21.67
N VAL A 142 -9.35 -10.72 21.69
CA VAL A 142 -9.60 -11.81 20.72
C VAL A 142 -9.62 -11.25 19.29
N MET A 143 -10.40 -10.19 19.04
CA MET A 143 -10.47 -9.54 17.72
C MET A 143 -9.09 -9.06 17.27
N GLY A 144 -8.37 -8.35 18.13
CA GLY A 144 -7.06 -7.80 17.84
C GLY A 144 -6.03 -8.88 17.50
N THR A 145 -5.98 -9.96 18.29
CA THR A 145 -5.07 -11.09 18.05
C THR A 145 -5.39 -11.81 16.74
N VAL A 146 -6.67 -12.10 16.48
CA VAL A 146 -7.10 -12.77 15.23
C VAL A 146 -6.81 -11.87 14.02
N MET A 147 -7.18 -10.60 14.06
CA MET A 147 -6.89 -9.67 12.96
C MET A 147 -5.38 -9.48 12.75
N ALA A 148 -4.57 -9.40 13.81
CA ALA A 148 -3.12 -9.29 13.69
C ALA A 148 -2.50 -10.54 13.03
N ALA A 149 -2.94 -11.74 13.44
CA ALA A 149 -2.53 -12.99 12.82
C ALA A 149 -2.99 -13.07 11.35
N PHE A 150 -4.20 -12.58 11.03
CA PHE A 150 -4.71 -12.50 9.67
C PHE A 150 -3.83 -11.62 8.80
N SER A 151 -3.54 -10.40 9.24
CA SER A 151 -2.73 -9.44 8.52
C SER A 151 -1.32 -9.98 8.28
N PHE A 152 -0.72 -10.61 9.29
CA PHE A 152 0.58 -11.28 9.17
C PHE A 152 0.57 -12.33 8.06
N VAL A 153 -0.37 -13.28 8.11
CA VAL A 153 -0.44 -14.35 7.10
C VAL A 153 -0.80 -13.79 5.73
N SER A 154 -1.67 -12.79 5.67
CA SER A 154 -2.09 -12.12 4.43
C SER A 154 -0.93 -11.45 3.71
N VAL A 155 -0.09 -10.72 4.43
CA VAL A 155 1.13 -10.10 3.89
C VAL A 155 2.09 -11.17 3.35
N LEU A 156 2.30 -12.26 4.10
CA LEU A 156 3.14 -13.36 3.63
C LEU A 156 2.57 -14.05 2.39
N MET A 157 1.27 -14.31 2.35
CA MET A 157 0.63 -14.93 1.19
C MET A 157 0.69 -14.02 -0.04
N ALA A 158 0.43 -12.72 0.12
CA ALA A 158 0.49 -11.74 -0.96
C ALA A 158 1.92 -11.62 -1.53
N ASP A 159 2.95 -11.53 -0.70
CA ASP A 159 4.36 -11.51 -1.17
C ASP A 159 4.73 -12.79 -1.91
N ARG A 160 4.45 -13.96 -1.31
CA ARG A 160 4.82 -15.26 -1.90
C ARG A 160 4.10 -15.51 -3.23
N LEU A 161 2.83 -15.13 -3.31
CA LEU A 161 2.04 -15.24 -4.53
C LEU A 161 2.48 -14.20 -5.57
N GLY A 162 2.82 -12.98 -5.12
CA GLY A 162 3.37 -11.92 -5.96
C GLY A 162 4.68 -12.29 -6.61
N ARG A 163 5.65 -12.85 -5.87
CA ARG A 163 6.91 -13.34 -6.46
C ARG A 163 6.68 -14.49 -7.44
N ALA A 164 5.76 -15.41 -7.11
CA ALA A 164 5.46 -16.55 -7.96
C ALA A 164 4.77 -16.18 -9.29
N LEU A 165 3.99 -15.10 -9.31
CA LEU A 165 3.23 -14.65 -10.49
C LEU A 165 3.90 -13.48 -11.23
N PHE A 166 4.35 -12.46 -10.50
CA PHE A 166 4.78 -11.16 -11.05
C PHE A 166 6.26 -10.85 -10.84
N GLY A 167 6.99 -11.68 -10.08
CA GLY A 167 8.42 -11.53 -9.81
C GLY A 167 9.30 -11.61 -11.07
N PRO A 168 10.62 -11.44 -10.94
CA PRO A 168 11.56 -11.63 -12.05
C PRO A 168 11.49 -13.08 -12.57
N GLU A 169 11.90 -13.31 -13.83
CA GLU A 169 11.72 -14.61 -14.51
C GLU A 169 12.27 -15.81 -13.72
N SER A 170 13.35 -15.60 -12.95
CA SER A 170 13.96 -16.62 -12.09
C SER A 170 13.09 -17.06 -10.91
N GLU A 171 12.11 -16.25 -10.48
CA GLU A 171 11.24 -16.53 -9.34
C GLU A 171 9.83 -17.01 -9.74
N ARG A 172 9.44 -16.77 -10.99
CA ARG A 172 8.10 -17.12 -11.51
C ARG A 172 7.90 -18.64 -11.57
N SER A 173 6.80 -19.10 -11.00
CA SER A 173 6.44 -20.52 -11.06
C SER A 173 4.95 -20.73 -10.82
N LEU A 174 4.23 -21.15 -11.86
CA LEU A 174 2.80 -21.50 -11.76
C LEU A 174 2.53 -22.58 -10.70
N ARG A 175 3.43 -23.56 -10.56
CA ARG A 175 3.31 -24.60 -9.53
C ARG A 175 3.44 -24.05 -8.11
N ARG A 176 4.24 -23.00 -7.90
CA ARG A 176 4.30 -22.31 -6.59
C ARG A 176 3.03 -21.49 -6.38
N ALA A 177 2.57 -20.77 -7.40
CA ALA A 177 1.34 -19.97 -7.33
C ALA A 177 0.11 -20.84 -6.99
N VAL A 178 -0.10 -21.97 -7.67
CA VAL A 178 -1.21 -22.90 -7.36
C VAL A 178 -1.12 -23.41 -5.92
N ARG A 179 0.09 -23.76 -5.44
CA ARG A 179 0.28 -24.20 -4.05
C ARG A 179 -0.08 -23.13 -3.04
N TYR A 180 0.34 -21.88 -3.26
CA TYR A 180 0.01 -20.77 -2.37
C TYR A 180 -1.48 -20.40 -2.42
N SER A 181 -2.11 -20.45 -3.60
CA SER A 181 -3.56 -20.26 -3.74
C SER A 181 -4.34 -21.32 -2.94
N LEU A 182 -3.99 -22.60 -3.08
CA LEU A 182 -4.61 -23.68 -2.31
C LEU A 182 -4.34 -23.54 -0.80
N ALA A 183 -3.13 -23.16 -0.40
CA ALA A 183 -2.78 -22.92 1.00
C ALA A 183 -3.54 -21.74 1.61
N SER A 184 -4.02 -20.80 0.80
CA SER A 184 -4.80 -19.65 1.27
C SER A 184 -6.28 -19.96 1.55
N LEU A 185 -6.84 -21.00 0.92
CA LEU A 185 -8.26 -21.37 1.06
C LEU A 185 -8.73 -21.57 2.52
N PRO A 186 -8.01 -22.28 3.40
CA PRO A 186 -8.46 -22.47 4.78
C PRO A 186 -8.34 -21.21 5.64
N LEU A 187 -7.73 -20.13 5.15
CA LEU A 187 -7.42 -18.96 5.98
C LEU A 187 -8.69 -18.30 6.54
N PHE A 188 -9.70 -18.04 5.71
CA PHE A 188 -10.96 -17.43 6.16
C PHE A 188 -11.78 -18.35 7.08
N PRO A 189 -11.97 -19.64 6.77
CA PRO A 189 -12.59 -20.59 7.70
C PRO A 189 -11.86 -20.70 9.04
N ALA A 190 -10.53 -20.83 9.02
CA ALA A 190 -9.72 -20.93 10.23
C ALA A 190 -9.81 -19.65 11.09
N MET A 191 -9.73 -18.49 10.45
CA MET A 191 -9.92 -17.18 11.08
C MET A 191 -11.28 -17.06 11.74
N THR A 192 -12.34 -17.39 11.01
CA THR A 192 -13.72 -17.32 11.50
C THR A 192 -13.91 -18.26 12.68
N LEU A 193 -13.37 -19.48 12.61
CA LEU A 193 -13.42 -20.45 13.69
C LEU A 193 -12.68 -19.95 14.94
N LEU A 194 -11.45 -19.45 14.80
CA LEU A 194 -10.65 -18.91 15.90
C LEU A 194 -11.34 -17.71 16.56
N MET A 195 -11.92 -16.83 15.75
CA MET A 195 -12.67 -15.67 16.23
C MET A 195 -13.87 -16.08 17.08
N HIS A 196 -14.73 -16.95 16.55
CA HIS A 196 -15.95 -17.36 17.26
C HIS A 196 -15.65 -18.26 18.45
N TRP A 197 -14.61 -19.09 18.36
CA TRP A 197 -14.17 -19.90 19.48
C TRP A 197 -13.63 -19.04 20.63
N GLY A 198 -12.81 -18.04 20.30
CA GLY A 198 -12.30 -17.08 21.30
C GLY A 198 -13.41 -16.26 21.96
N LEU A 199 -14.45 -15.89 21.21
CA LEU A 199 -15.58 -15.10 21.72
C LEU A 199 -16.59 -15.93 22.53
N LEU A 200 -16.99 -17.11 22.03
CA LEU A 200 -18.05 -17.92 22.61
C LEU A 200 -17.54 -18.93 23.65
N GLY A 201 -16.24 -19.20 23.68
CA GLY A 201 -15.60 -20.20 24.54
C GLY A 201 -15.96 -21.66 24.22
N SER A 202 -17.01 -21.90 23.42
CA SER A 202 -17.47 -23.22 23.02
C SER A 202 -17.11 -23.53 21.56
N PHE A 203 -16.27 -24.54 21.38
CA PHE A 203 -15.85 -25.02 20.07
C PHE A 203 -17.03 -25.54 19.24
N ALA A 204 -17.97 -26.27 19.87
CA ALA A 204 -19.16 -26.81 19.21
C ALA A 204 -20.05 -25.70 18.61
N SER A 205 -20.26 -24.62 19.36
CA SER A 205 -21.05 -23.47 18.88
C SER A 205 -20.41 -22.73 17.71
N SER A 206 -19.09 -22.83 17.57
CA SER A 206 -18.32 -22.14 16.54
C SER A 206 -18.43 -22.80 15.16
N PHE A 207 -18.77 -24.10 15.11
CA PHE A 207 -18.94 -24.83 13.84
C PHE A 207 -20.09 -24.30 12.98
N VAL A 208 -21.12 -23.73 13.59
CA VAL A 208 -22.26 -23.14 12.87
C VAL A 208 -21.78 -22.03 11.90
N TYR A 209 -20.70 -21.34 12.26
CA TYR A 209 -20.11 -20.27 11.46
C TYR A 209 -19.09 -20.76 10.41
N LEU A 210 -18.73 -22.05 10.44
CA LEU A 210 -17.75 -22.62 9.50
C LEU A 210 -18.33 -22.74 8.09
N LEU A 211 -19.60 -23.14 7.96
CA LEU A 211 -20.24 -23.35 6.66
C LEU A 211 -20.28 -22.05 5.82
N PRO A 212 -20.76 -20.90 6.35
CA PRO A 212 -20.67 -19.62 5.63
C PRO A 212 -19.23 -19.23 5.30
N ALA A 213 -18.27 -19.46 6.21
CA ALA A 213 -16.87 -19.14 5.98
C ALA A 213 -16.25 -19.98 4.85
N CYS A 214 -16.63 -21.25 4.74
CA CYS A 214 -16.23 -22.13 3.64
C CYS A 214 -16.79 -21.67 2.30
N CYS A 215 -18.00 -21.09 2.26
CA CYS A 215 -18.56 -20.52 1.02
C CYS A 215 -17.75 -19.31 0.53
N ILE A 216 -17.13 -18.55 1.44
CA ILE A 216 -16.31 -17.37 1.11
C ILE A 216 -14.85 -17.75 0.85
N ALA A 217 -14.39 -18.93 1.29
CA ALA A 217 -13.02 -19.40 1.12
C ALA A 217 -12.46 -19.28 -0.32
N PRO A 218 -13.21 -19.56 -1.40
CA PRO A 218 -12.72 -19.39 -2.76
C PRO A 218 -12.40 -17.94 -3.16
N ALA A 219 -12.87 -16.93 -2.41
CA ALA A 219 -12.51 -15.53 -2.60
C ALA A 219 -11.10 -15.20 -2.08
N SER A 220 -10.53 -16.03 -1.20
CA SER A 220 -9.21 -15.78 -0.60
C SER A 220 -8.08 -15.70 -1.62
N PRO A 221 -7.94 -16.63 -2.59
CA PRO A 221 -6.85 -16.58 -3.54
C PRO A 221 -7.00 -15.37 -4.46
N LEU A 222 -8.24 -15.01 -4.84
CA LEU A 222 -8.52 -13.83 -5.65
C LEU A 222 -8.09 -12.55 -4.92
N LEU A 223 -8.42 -12.43 -3.64
CA LEU A 223 -8.00 -11.31 -2.80
C LEU A 223 -6.46 -11.19 -2.77
N PHE A 224 -5.75 -12.29 -2.56
CA PHE A 224 -4.28 -12.28 -2.52
C PHE A 224 -3.65 -12.01 -3.87
N ILE A 225 -4.23 -12.48 -4.98
CA ILE A 225 -3.77 -12.16 -6.33
C ILE A 225 -3.93 -10.66 -6.60
N LEU A 226 -5.07 -10.07 -6.22
CA LEU A 226 -5.31 -8.64 -6.38
C LEU A 226 -4.33 -7.81 -5.55
N LEU A 227 -4.12 -8.17 -4.27
CA LEU A 227 -3.15 -7.49 -3.41
C LEU A 227 -1.71 -7.63 -3.95
N ALA A 228 -1.35 -8.81 -4.44
CA ALA A 228 -0.05 -9.07 -5.05
C ALA A 228 0.14 -8.28 -6.35
N HIS A 229 -0.90 -8.18 -7.18
CA HIS A 229 -0.87 -7.43 -8.42
C HIS A 229 -0.74 -5.93 -8.16
N GLN A 230 -1.57 -5.38 -7.26
CA GLN A 230 -1.48 -3.97 -6.84
C GLN A 230 -0.10 -3.65 -6.26
N GLY A 231 0.43 -4.51 -5.39
CA GLY A 231 1.77 -4.35 -4.84
C GLY A 231 2.86 -4.38 -5.91
N ALA A 232 2.78 -5.30 -6.87
CA ALA A 232 3.75 -5.39 -7.96
C ALA A 232 3.68 -4.18 -8.91
N GLU A 233 2.49 -3.66 -9.22
CA GLU A 233 2.33 -2.44 -10.02
C GLU A 233 2.86 -1.20 -9.30
N GLU A 234 2.55 -1.06 -8.01
CA GLU A 234 3.07 0.04 -7.18
C GLU A 234 4.60 0.00 -7.14
N MET A 235 5.20 -1.17 -6.88
CA MET A 235 6.66 -1.33 -6.84
C MET A 235 7.33 -1.00 -8.17
N ARG A 236 6.83 -1.54 -9.29
CA ARG A 236 7.40 -1.27 -10.62
C ARG A 236 7.36 0.22 -10.95
N HIS A 237 6.25 0.88 -10.63
CA HIS A 237 6.13 2.30 -10.84
C HIS A 237 7.13 3.07 -9.98
N GLU A 238 7.28 2.73 -8.70
CA GLU A 238 8.25 3.40 -7.83
C GLU A 238 9.71 3.16 -8.25
N GLU A 239 10.07 1.94 -8.65
CA GLU A 239 11.39 1.60 -9.19
C GLU A 239 11.71 2.43 -10.44
N GLU A 240 10.76 2.55 -11.38
CA GLU A 240 10.91 3.33 -12.60
C GLU A 240 11.28 4.80 -12.34
N TRP A 241 10.69 5.42 -11.31
CA TRP A 241 11.01 6.80 -10.93
C TRP A 241 12.25 6.91 -10.03
N ALA A 242 12.56 5.87 -9.24
CA ALA A 242 13.68 5.86 -8.32
C ALA A 242 15.03 5.60 -9.00
N GLU A 243 15.03 4.81 -10.08
CA GLU A 243 16.21 4.50 -10.90
C GLU A 243 16.68 5.67 -11.78
N LEU A 244 15.86 6.73 -11.91
CA LEU A 244 16.27 7.92 -12.64
C LEU A 244 17.47 8.58 -11.94
N GLU A 245 18.61 8.61 -12.64
CA GLU A 245 19.79 9.35 -12.20
C GLU A 245 19.50 10.85 -12.22
N ILE A 246 19.43 11.44 -11.02
CA ILE A 246 19.24 12.87 -10.86
C ILE A 246 20.53 13.40 -10.26
N GLU A 247 21.36 14.07 -11.06
CA GLU A 247 22.40 14.95 -10.52
C GLU A 247 21.71 16.00 -9.65
N GLN A 248 22.07 16.01 -8.36
CA GLN A 248 21.53 16.87 -7.31
C GLN A 248 22.02 18.31 -7.42
#